data_AF-A0A2T3YQY9-F1
#
_entry.id   AF-A0A2T3YQY9-F1
#
_cell.length_a   1.000
_cell.length_b   1.000
_cell.length_c   1.000
_cell.angle_alpha   90.00
_cell.angle_beta   90.00
_cell.angle_gamma   90.00
#
_symmetry.space_group_name_H-M   'P 1'
#
loop_
_entity.id
_entity.type
_entity.pdbx_description
1 polymer ?
#
loop_
_entity_poly.entity_id
_entity_poly.type
_entity_poly.pdbx_seq_one_letter_code
_entity_poly.pdbx_strand_id
1 'polypeptide(L)'
;MYDTSKIIIDTKLLAPIIRQNAIQFFETHQREIYAFWSWLSRKTHLTINTVPGDDATLDALAVIDGVIQTQHDCDWKLRLAYVQLIRLTTTLKSLIVRGSRRGRLRRTVGQGNATILIDIYVRAQRDSLGPPSALRQNVQKRLRLARRWADLIGGSIFLAAAYCSKADAIV
;
A
#
# COMPACT_ATOMS: atom_id res chain seq x y z
N MET A 1 8.28 -16.08 -32.81
CA MET A 1 7.29 -15.03 -33.11
C MET A 1 6.35 -14.98 -31.92
N TYR A 2 6.57 -14.04 -30.99
CA TYR A 2 5.78 -13.94 -29.76
C TYR A 2 4.53 -13.11 -30.05
N ASP A 3 3.36 -13.69 -29.77
CA ASP A 3 2.05 -13.04 -29.82
C ASP A 3 2.02 -11.92 -28.77
N THR A 4 2.18 -10.68 -29.24
CA THR A 4 1.84 -9.49 -28.45
C THR A 4 0.33 -9.34 -28.48
N SER A 5 -0.36 -10.14 -27.67
CA SER A 5 -1.77 -9.92 -27.40
C SER A 5 -1.86 -8.55 -26.71
N LYS A 6 -2.17 -7.52 -27.50
CA LYS A 6 -2.52 -6.19 -27.00
C LYS A 6 -3.63 -6.42 -25.98
N ILE A 7 -3.34 -6.13 -24.72
CA ILE A 7 -4.39 -5.96 -23.72
C ILE A 7 -5.21 -4.78 -24.25
N ILE A 8 -6.32 -5.07 -24.92
CA ILE A 8 -7.31 -4.07 -25.30
C ILE A 8 -7.96 -3.68 -23.98
N ILE A 9 -7.48 -2.60 -23.39
CA ILE A 9 -8.15 -1.98 -22.25
C ILE A 9 -9.46 -1.44 -22.79
N ASP A 10 -10.58 -2.08 -22.43
CA ASP A 10 -11.90 -1.57 -22.78
C ASP A 10 -12.10 -0.23 -22.07
N THR A 11 -11.97 0.85 -22.83
CA THR A 11 -12.12 2.22 -22.34
C THR A 11 -13.52 2.48 -21.81
N LYS A 12 -14.53 1.68 -22.18
CA LYS A 12 -15.89 1.76 -21.63
C LYS A 12 -15.96 1.28 -20.18
N LEU A 13 -15.07 0.38 -19.75
CA LEU A 13 -14.98 -0.06 -18.36
C LEU A 13 -14.32 0.98 -17.45
N LEU A 14 -13.40 1.79 -17.99
CA LEU A 14 -12.68 2.83 -17.24
C LEU A 14 -13.41 4.18 -17.21
N ALA A 15 -14.17 4.51 -18.25
CA ALA A 15 -14.88 5.79 -18.35
C ALA A 15 -15.76 6.13 -17.13
N PRO A 16 -16.49 5.18 -16.51
CA PRO A 16 -17.33 5.48 -15.34
C PRO A 16 -16.54 5.79 -14.06
N ILE A 17 -15.29 5.33 -13.97
CA ILE A 17 -14.47 5.44 -12.77
C ILE A 17 -13.41 6.54 -12.86
N ILE A 18 -13.22 7.15 -14.03
CA ILE A 18 -12.35 8.32 -14.20
C ILE A 18 -13.20 9.59 -13.99
N ARG A 19 -12.66 10.57 -13.25
CA ARG A 19 -13.27 11.89 -13.08
C ARG A 19 -13.34 12.59 -14.43
N GLN A 20 -14.49 13.16 -14.78
CA GLN A 20 -14.67 13.91 -16.03
C GLN A 20 -13.70 15.10 -16.14
N ASN A 21 -13.35 15.71 -15.00
CA ASN A 21 -12.39 16.81 -14.88
C ASN A 21 -11.03 16.37 -14.32
N ALA A 22 -10.60 15.12 -14.55
CA ALA A 22 -9.40 14.54 -13.92
C ALA A 22 -8.13 15.41 -14.09
N ILE A 23 -7.91 15.98 -15.29
CA ILE A 23 -6.75 16.84 -15.57
C ILE A 23 -6.84 18.13 -14.73
N GLN A 24 -7.96 18.85 -14.85
CA GLN A 24 -8.18 20.09 -14.11
C GLN A 24 -8.09 19.88 -12.59
N PHE A 25 -8.67 18.78 -12.09
CA PHE A 25 -8.59 18.43 -10.67
C PHE A 25 -7.13 18.18 -10.25
N PHE A 26 -6.37 17.43 -11.05
CA PHE A 26 -4.97 17.17 -10.76
C PHE A 26 -4.13 18.44 -10.75
N GLU A 27 -4.29 19.31 -11.75
CA GLU A 27 -3.58 20.59 -11.83
C GLU A 27 -3.90 21.48 -10.62
N THR A 28 -5.18 21.54 -10.23
CA THR A 28 -5.64 22.34 -9.09
C THR A 28 -5.03 21.84 -7.77
N HIS A 29 -4.95 20.53 -7.57
CA HIS A 29 -4.43 19.93 -6.33
C HIS A 29 -2.97 19.48 -6.42
N GLN A 30 -2.27 19.78 -7.51
CA GLN A 30 -0.96 19.20 -7.83
C GLN A 30 0.02 19.35 -6.66
N ARG A 31 0.17 20.57 -6.15
CA ARG A 31 1.10 20.86 -5.04
C ARG A 31 0.77 20.05 -3.79
N GLU A 32 -0.51 19.94 -3.43
CA GLU A 32 -0.95 19.18 -2.26
C GLU A 32 -0.67 17.68 -2.44
N ILE A 33 -1.00 17.14 -3.62
CA ILE A 33 -0.81 15.73 -3.96
C ILE A 33 0.67 15.36 -3.88
N TYR A 34 1.56 16.16 -4.50
CA TYR A 34 3.00 15.91 -4.47
C TYR A 34 3.58 16.09 -3.05
N ALA A 35 3.13 17.10 -2.30
CA ALA A 35 3.58 17.32 -0.92
C ALA A 35 3.21 16.13 -0.03
N PHE A 36 1.97 15.67 -0.11
CA PHE A 36 1.50 14.49 0.61
C PHE A 36 2.27 13.23 0.23
N TRP A 37 2.43 12.98 -1.08
CA TRP A 37 3.15 11.81 -1.57
C TRP A 37 4.61 11.79 -1.10
N SER A 38 5.27 12.94 -1.16
CA SER A 38 6.64 13.12 -0.66
C SER A 38 6.72 12.89 0.85
N TRP A 39 5.81 13.48 1.63
CA TRP A 39 5.75 13.27 3.08
C TRP A 39 5.57 11.79 3.42
N LEU A 40 4.60 11.13 2.80
CA LEU A 40 4.29 9.72 3.05
C LEU A 40 5.47 8.83 2.67
N SER A 41 6.06 9.06 1.50
CA SER A 41 7.23 8.31 1.03
C SER A 41 8.43 8.44 1.96
N ARG A 42 8.70 9.65 2.48
CA ARG A 42 9.80 9.88 3.43
C ARG A 42 9.54 9.23 4.78
N LYS A 43 8.33 9.35 5.32
CA LYS A 43 7.96 8.78 6.64
C LYS A 43 7.95 7.24 6.64
N THR A 44 7.83 6.63 5.47
CA THR A 44 7.71 5.17 5.32
C THR A 44 8.92 4.55 4.62
N HIS A 45 9.98 5.33 4.41
CA HIS A 45 11.20 4.85 3.77
C HIS A 45 11.98 3.94 4.71
N LEU A 46 12.23 2.70 4.29
CA LEU A 46 13.11 1.77 4.98
C LEU A 46 14.45 1.67 4.26
N THR A 47 15.54 1.65 5.02
CA THR A 47 16.87 1.46 4.45
C THR A 47 17.19 -0.02 4.31
N ILE A 48 18.22 -0.33 3.53
CA ILE A 48 18.71 -1.70 3.33
C ILE A 48 19.24 -2.38 4.61
N ASN A 49 19.53 -1.59 5.64
CA ASN A 49 20.04 -2.04 6.93
C ASN A 49 18.96 -2.12 8.01
N THR A 50 17.73 -1.69 7.71
CA THR A 50 16.59 -1.77 8.63
C THR A 50 16.32 -3.23 9.03
N VAL A 51 16.08 -3.45 10.32
CA VAL A 51 15.83 -4.79 10.86
C VAL A 51 14.33 -5.07 10.78
N PRO A 52 13.87 -6.15 10.14
CA PRO A 52 12.44 -6.44 10.06
C PRO A 52 11.76 -6.51 11.42
N GLY A 53 10.79 -5.63 11.64
CA GLY A 53 10.00 -5.59 12.88
C GLY A 53 10.64 -4.83 14.04
N ASP A 54 11.70 -4.05 13.77
CA ASP A 54 12.17 -2.96 14.64
C ASP A 54 11.17 -1.80 14.68
N ASP A 55 11.39 -0.85 15.58
CA ASP A 55 10.48 0.28 15.75
C ASP A 55 10.35 1.12 14.46
N ALA A 56 11.42 1.32 13.70
CA ALA A 56 11.35 2.02 12.41
C ALA A 56 10.41 1.32 11.41
N THR A 57 10.43 -0.02 11.36
CA THR A 57 9.51 -0.80 10.52
C THR A 57 8.07 -0.68 11.00
N LEU A 58 7.86 -0.73 12.32
CA LEU A 58 6.52 -0.66 12.92
C LEU A 58 5.92 0.74 12.76
N ASP A 59 6.70 1.79 12.98
CA ASP A 59 6.32 3.19 12.80
C ASP A 59 5.93 3.48 11.35
N ALA A 60 6.71 2.97 10.38
CA ALA A 60 6.39 3.13 8.96
C ALA A 60 5.04 2.49 8.60
N LEU A 61 4.75 1.30 9.14
CA LEU A 61 3.46 0.63 8.94
C LEU A 61 2.33 1.38 9.63
N ALA A 62 2.55 1.86 10.86
CA ALA A 62 1.59 2.64 11.63
C ALA A 62 1.23 3.97 10.95
N VAL A 63 2.20 4.67 10.34
CA VAL A 63 1.95 5.90 9.56
C VAL A 63 0.99 5.62 8.40
N ILE A 64 1.23 4.55 7.64
CA ILE A 64 0.35 4.18 6.51
C ILE A 64 -1.03 3.78 7.02
N ASP A 65 -1.09 2.99 8.09
CA ASP A 65 -2.36 2.56 8.68
C ASP A 65 -3.17 3.75 9.21
N GLY A 66 -2.51 4.73 9.83
CA GLY A 66 -3.13 5.96 10.29
C GLY A 66 -3.77 6.72 9.14
N VAL A 67 -3.08 6.83 8.00
CA VAL A 67 -3.69 7.37 6.78
C VAL A 67 -4.89 6.52 6.35
N ILE A 68 -4.75 5.20 6.22
CA ILE A 68 -5.84 4.33 5.73
C ILE A 68 -7.10 4.41 6.60
N GLN A 69 -6.94 4.58 7.91
CA GLN A 69 -8.04 4.60 8.87
C GLN A 69 -8.68 5.99 9.03
N THR A 70 -7.96 7.06 8.66
CA THR A 70 -8.48 8.42 8.74
C THR A 70 -9.54 8.63 7.66
N GLN A 71 -10.64 9.30 8.01
CA GLN A 71 -11.60 9.76 7.02
C GLN A 71 -10.98 10.91 6.22
N HIS A 72 -10.93 10.76 4.89
CA HIS A 72 -10.35 11.78 4.01
C HIS A 72 -11.44 12.52 3.27
N ASP A 73 -11.26 13.83 3.12
CA ASP A 73 -12.04 14.64 2.19
C ASP A 73 -11.71 14.32 0.72
N CYS A 74 -10.58 13.63 0.48
CA CYS A 74 -10.07 13.31 -0.85
C CYS A 74 -9.59 11.86 -0.97
N ASP A 75 -10.25 11.07 -1.82
CA ASP A 75 -9.95 9.64 -2.04
C ASP A 75 -8.50 9.37 -2.46
N TRP A 76 -7.84 10.33 -3.11
CA TRP A 76 -6.49 10.15 -3.63
C TRP A 76 -5.45 9.93 -2.52
N LYS A 77 -5.67 10.46 -1.31
CA LYS A 77 -4.79 10.23 -0.15
C LYS A 77 -4.80 8.76 0.26
N LEU A 78 -6.00 8.19 0.39
CA LEU A 78 -6.21 6.78 0.71
C LEU A 78 -5.58 5.86 -0.36
N ARG A 79 -5.79 6.17 -1.63
CA ARG A 79 -5.24 5.39 -2.76
C ARG A 79 -3.72 5.43 -2.81
N LEU A 80 -3.10 6.60 -2.58
CA LEU A 80 -1.65 6.70 -2.46
C LEU A 80 -1.12 5.94 -1.25
N ALA A 81 -1.84 5.92 -0.12
CA ALA A 81 -1.48 5.11 1.04
C ALA A 81 -1.45 3.62 0.71
N TYR A 82 -2.42 3.12 -0.04
CA TYR A 82 -2.43 1.75 -0.53
C TYR A 82 -1.26 1.42 -1.47
N VAL A 83 -0.94 2.31 -2.41
CA VAL A 83 0.25 2.16 -3.26
C VAL A 83 1.52 2.08 -2.42
N GLN A 84 1.66 2.97 -1.43
CA GLN A 84 2.82 2.98 -0.56
C GLN A 84 2.89 1.75 0.34
N LEU A 85 1.75 1.20 0.78
CA LEU A 85 1.71 -0.03 1.56
C LEU A 85 2.31 -1.20 0.76
N ILE A 86 2.02 -1.30 -0.53
CA ILE A 86 2.60 -2.34 -1.39
C ILE A 86 4.10 -2.14 -1.59
N ARG A 87 4.56 -0.90 -1.76
CA ARG A 87 6.00 -0.58 -1.85
C ARG A 87 6.73 -0.94 -0.56
N LEU A 88 6.18 -0.54 0.59
CA LEU A 88 6.74 -0.82 1.90
C LEU A 88 6.80 -2.33 2.18
N THR A 89 5.70 -3.06 1.96
CA THR A 89 5.67 -4.50 2.22
C THR A 89 6.54 -5.30 1.25
N THR A 90 6.73 -4.84 0.02
CA THR A 90 7.70 -5.43 -0.92
C THR A 90 9.12 -5.26 -0.42
N THR A 91 9.47 -4.05 0.04
CA THR A 91 10.77 -3.75 0.66
C THR A 91 10.97 -4.62 1.91
N LEU A 92 9.98 -4.69 2.79
CA LEU A 92 10.03 -5.48 4.01
C LEU A 92 10.17 -6.98 3.74
N LYS A 93 9.48 -7.54 2.74
CA LYS A 93 9.70 -8.93 2.28
C LYS A 93 11.16 -9.17 1.89
N SER A 94 11.78 -8.23 1.18
CA SER A 94 13.19 -8.35 0.79
C SER A 94 14.14 -8.32 2.01
N LEU A 95 13.84 -7.48 3.00
CA LEU A 95 14.58 -7.42 4.26
C LEU A 95 14.40 -8.71 5.07
N ILE A 96 13.20 -9.28 5.12
CA ILE A 96 12.91 -10.58 5.79
C ILE A 96 13.73 -11.71 5.14
N VAL A 97 13.73 -11.79 3.81
CA VAL A 97 14.53 -12.79 3.08
C VAL A 97 16.01 -12.65 3.44
N ARG A 98 16.53 -11.43 3.44
CA ARG A 98 17.93 -11.15 3.75
C ARG A 98 18.28 -11.45 5.22
N GLY A 99 17.45 -11.02 6.16
CA GLY A 99 17.63 -11.28 7.59
C GLY A 99 17.62 -12.77 7.89
N SER A 100 16.75 -13.52 7.22
CA SER A 100 16.69 -14.98 7.35
C SER A 100 17.94 -15.66 6.83
N ARG A 101 18.47 -15.25 5.67
CA ARG A 101 19.73 -15.79 5.12
C ARG A 101 20.94 -15.53 6.04
N ARG A 102 20.89 -14.45 6.83
CA ARG A 102 21.95 -14.07 7.78
C ARG A 102 21.75 -14.65 9.19
N GLY A 103 20.75 -15.50 9.41
CA GLY A 103 20.44 -16.06 10.73
C GLY A 103 19.90 -15.04 11.75
N ARG A 104 19.54 -13.83 11.32
CA ARG A 104 19.09 -12.72 12.19
C ARG A 104 17.59 -12.75 12.48
N LEU A 105 16.86 -13.69 11.89
CA LEU A 105 15.43 -13.88 12.12
C LEU A 105 15.19 -15.27 12.66
N ARG A 106 14.67 -15.34 13.88
CA ARG A 106 14.22 -16.59 14.49
C ARG A 106 12.90 -16.98 13.80
N ARG A 107 12.90 -18.12 13.12
CA ARG A 107 11.72 -18.68 12.46
C ARG A 107 11.13 -19.79 13.33
N THR A 108 9.82 -19.78 13.51
CA THR A 108 9.12 -20.97 14.01
C THR A 108 8.91 -21.94 12.85
N VAL A 109 8.93 -23.24 13.14
CA VAL A 109 8.68 -24.30 12.15
C VAL A 109 7.34 -24.02 11.44
N GLY A 110 7.34 -24.03 10.11
CA GLY A 110 6.16 -23.74 9.27
C GLY A 110 5.89 -22.25 8.97
N GLN A 111 6.65 -21.30 9.52
CA GLN A 111 6.47 -19.88 9.19
C GLN A 111 7.22 -19.47 7.92
N GLY A 112 6.45 -19.20 6.86
CA GLY A 112 6.97 -18.57 5.64
C GLY A 112 7.16 -17.05 5.77
N ASN A 113 7.89 -16.45 4.83
CA ASN A 113 8.16 -15.00 4.84
C ASN A 113 6.88 -14.15 4.82
N ALA A 114 5.81 -14.63 4.18
CA ALA A 114 4.51 -13.96 4.18
C ALA A 114 3.85 -13.94 5.56
N THR A 115 3.99 -15.03 6.33
CA THR A 115 3.51 -15.10 7.72
C THR A 115 4.26 -14.09 8.59
N ILE A 116 5.59 -14.05 8.50
CA ILE A 116 6.43 -13.09 9.24
C ILE A 116 6.04 -11.64 8.92
N LEU A 117 5.81 -11.32 7.63
CA LEU A 117 5.34 -10.00 7.21
C LEU A 117 4.01 -9.62 7.89
N ILE A 118 3.03 -10.55 7.85
CA ILE A 118 1.72 -10.33 8.46
C ILE A 118 1.87 -10.14 9.98
N ASP A 119 2.68 -10.95 10.65
CA ASP A 119 2.89 -10.86 12.09
C ASP A 119 3.55 -9.53 12.49
N ILE A 120 4.52 -9.04 11.71
CA ILE A 120 5.10 -7.69 11.90
C ILE A 120 4.04 -6.61 11.73
N TYR A 121 3.18 -6.73 10.70
CA TYR A 121 2.14 -5.73 10.46
C TYR A 121 1.06 -5.75 11.55
N VAL A 122 0.63 -6.92 12.01
CA VAL A 122 -0.27 -7.03 13.18
C VAL A 122 0.37 -6.38 14.41
N ARG A 123 1.67 -6.61 14.66
CA ARG A 123 2.40 -5.94 15.75
C ARG A 123 2.48 -4.42 15.62
N ALA A 124 2.39 -3.87 14.40
CA ALA A 124 2.36 -2.43 14.18
C ALA A 124 1.01 -1.81 14.56
N GLN A 125 -0.06 -2.61 14.71
CA GLN A 125 -1.39 -2.15 15.12
C GLN A 125 -1.52 -2.06 16.64
N ARG A 126 -0.50 -1.52 17.33
CA ARG A 126 -0.33 -1.56 18.80
C ARG A 126 -1.55 -1.04 19.58
N ASP A 127 -2.31 -0.10 19.02
CA ASP A 127 -3.46 0.53 19.68
C ASP A 127 -4.82 -0.10 19.32
N SER A 128 -4.83 -1.15 18.49
CA SER A 128 -6.09 -1.77 18.05
C SER A 128 -6.62 -2.75 19.10
N LEU A 129 -7.73 -2.36 19.75
CA LEU A 129 -8.47 -3.17 20.71
C LEU A 129 -9.28 -4.25 19.97
N GLY A 130 -8.64 -5.38 19.65
CA GLY A 130 -9.31 -6.50 19.01
C GLY A 130 -8.58 -7.83 19.21
N PRO A 131 -9.27 -8.97 19.07
CA PRO A 131 -8.62 -10.28 19.17
C PRO A 131 -7.56 -10.43 18.05
N PRO A 132 -6.43 -11.13 18.31
CA PRO A 132 -5.35 -11.28 17.33
C PRO A 132 -5.79 -11.81 15.95
N SER A 133 -6.81 -12.69 15.94
CA SER A 133 -7.39 -13.24 14.72
C SER A 133 -8.07 -12.16 13.87
N ALA A 134 -8.79 -11.22 14.48
CA ALA A 134 -9.45 -10.12 13.78
C ALA A 134 -8.43 -9.13 13.21
N LEU A 135 -7.39 -8.78 13.99
CA LEU A 135 -6.30 -7.93 13.51
C LEU A 135 -5.62 -8.53 12.27
N ARG A 136 -5.35 -9.84 12.32
CA ARG A 136 -4.75 -10.57 11.20
C ARG A 136 -5.64 -10.54 9.95
N GLN A 137 -6.95 -10.77 10.11
CA GLN A 137 -7.90 -10.68 8.99
C GLN A 137 -7.96 -9.27 8.40
N ASN A 138 -7.93 -8.24 9.26
CA ASN A 138 -7.92 -6.83 8.84
C ASN A 138 -6.66 -6.49 8.03
N VAL A 139 -5.49 -6.87 8.53
CA VAL A 139 -4.21 -6.75 7.81
C VAL A 139 -4.29 -7.41 6.44
N GLN A 140 -4.77 -8.65 6.38
CA GLN A 140 -4.91 -9.38 5.10
C GLN A 140 -5.89 -8.70 4.14
N LYS A 141 -7.01 -8.18 4.65
CA LYS A 141 -7.98 -7.44 3.84
C LYS A 141 -7.37 -6.14 3.29
N ARG A 142 -6.65 -5.39 4.12
CA ARG A 142 -5.91 -4.19 3.69
C ARG A 142 -4.87 -4.49 2.64
N LEU A 143 -4.07 -5.55 2.79
CA LEU A 143 -3.08 -5.94 1.79
C LEU A 143 -3.70 -6.36 0.46
N ARG A 144 -4.87 -7.02 0.48
CA ARG A 144 -5.61 -7.37 -0.75
C ARG A 144 -6.10 -6.13 -1.48
N LEU A 145 -6.75 -5.19 -0.76
CA LEU A 145 -7.20 -3.93 -1.35
C LEU A 145 -6.01 -3.10 -1.85
N ALA A 146 -4.95 -3.01 -1.05
CA ALA A 146 -3.74 -2.29 -1.42
C ALA A 146 -3.13 -2.83 -2.71
N ARG A 147 -3.15 -4.15 -2.89
CA ARG A 147 -2.64 -4.79 -4.10
C ARG A 147 -3.45 -4.40 -5.32
N ARG A 148 -4.78 -4.51 -5.23
CA ARG A 148 -5.69 -4.14 -6.32
C ARG A 148 -5.53 -2.66 -6.71
N TRP A 149 -5.43 -1.77 -5.73
CA TRP A 149 -5.14 -0.36 -5.96
C TRP A 149 -3.78 -0.12 -6.61
N ALA A 150 -2.73 -0.77 -6.12
CA ALA A 150 -1.40 -0.63 -6.69
C ALA A 150 -1.33 -1.12 -8.14
N ASP A 151 -2.02 -2.22 -8.46
CA ASP A 151 -2.12 -2.75 -9.81
C ASP A 151 -2.90 -1.80 -10.72
N LEU A 152 -4.02 -1.23 -10.25
CA LEU A 152 -4.84 -0.27 -11.00
C LEU A 152 -4.11 1.07 -11.25
N ILE A 153 -3.42 1.60 -10.23
CA ILE A 153 -2.75 2.90 -10.30
C ILE A 153 -1.38 2.80 -11.00
N GLY A 154 -0.74 1.63 -10.97
CA GLY A 154 0.58 1.42 -11.58
C GLY A 154 1.68 2.31 -11.02
N GLY A 155 1.49 2.89 -9.83
CA GLY A 155 2.41 3.86 -9.23
C GLY A 155 2.31 5.28 -9.79
N SER A 156 1.32 5.59 -10.64
CA SER A 156 1.07 6.94 -11.15
C SER A 156 0.31 7.79 -10.15
N ILE A 157 0.93 8.88 -9.68
CA ILE A 157 0.30 9.86 -8.79
C ILE A 157 -0.95 10.48 -9.45
N PHE A 158 -0.86 10.72 -10.77
CA PHE A 158 -2.00 11.22 -11.54
C PHE A 158 -3.18 10.24 -11.50
N LEU A 159 -2.95 8.95 -11.75
CA LEU A 159 -4.04 7.96 -11.76
C LEU A 159 -4.72 7.82 -10.38
N ALA A 160 -3.96 7.92 -9.29
CA ALA A 160 -4.53 7.92 -7.94
C ALA A 160 -5.55 9.07 -7.74
N ALA A 161 -5.30 10.23 -8.35
CA ALA A 161 -6.19 11.39 -8.33
C ALA A 161 -7.28 11.36 -9.41
N ALA A 162 -6.99 10.78 -10.57
CA ALA A 162 -7.89 10.74 -11.72
C ALA A 162 -9.10 9.84 -11.48
N TYR A 163 -8.99 8.81 -10.65
CA TYR A 163 -10.13 7.97 -10.29
C TYR A 163 -11.13 8.72 -9.39
N CYS A 164 -12.42 8.48 -9.59
CA CYS A 164 -13.50 8.96 -8.71
C CYS A 164 -13.89 7.88 -7.69
N SER A 165 -14.70 8.23 -6.70
CA SER A 165 -15.14 7.31 -5.64
C SER A 165 -15.81 6.03 -6.16
N LYS A 166 -16.38 6.02 -7.37
CA LYS A 166 -16.92 4.80 -8.00
C LYS A 166 -15.86 3.72 -8.21
N ALA A 167 -14.59 4.10 -8.38
CA ALA A 167 -13.49 3.14 -8.46
C ALA A 167 -13.37 2.29 -7.19
N ASP A 168 -13.73 2.84 -6.03
CA ASP A 168 -13.62 2.16 -4.74
C ASP A 168 -14.62 1.01 -4.60
N ALA A 169 -15.70 1.00 -5.38
CA ALA A 169 -16.69 -0.09 -5.42
C ALA A 169 -16.26 -1.27 -6.32
N ILE A 170 -15.27 -1.08 -7.20
CA ILE A 170 -14.80 -2.10 -8.15
C ILE A 170 -13.51 -2.78 -7.64
N VAL A 171 -12.76 -2.07 -6.79
CA VAL A 171 -11.54 -2.56 -6.12
C VAL A 171 -11.88 -3.39 -4.90
#